data_AF-A0A644Z4H6-F1
#
_entry.id   AF-A0A644Z4H6-F1
#
_cell.length_a   1.000
_cell.length_b   1.000
_cell.length_c   1.000
_cell.angle_alpha   90.00
_cell.angle_beta   90.00
_cell.angle_gamma   90.00
#
_symmetry.space_group_name_H-M   'P 1'
#
loop_
_entity.id
_entity.type
_entity.pdbx_description
1 polymer ?
#
loop_
_entity_poly.entity_id
_entity_poly.type
_entity_poly.pdbx_seq_one_letter_code
_entity_poly.pdbx_strand_id
1 'polypeptide(L)'
;MYIGQSINGVRRIFDHIVKKDFWSYCILFVTDNNSFDKSSIDYMEYEFINRFRKSSYTLMNRDPRTNEPNISMFDRPNIFSYIKQIEFLLSAENISLENILSNPEVTYYYPKNRNFKAHIFVKDGQFILAKGSELRRPIDSSKNWKTGNFYTRYNKIIDDYIENGKVTEENGIPRTLINMPFNSPSLIAEIVSGQSKNGWSFFEGLNELRTLDQEQGE
;
A
#
# COMPACT_ATOMS: atom_id res chain seq x y z
N MET A 1 2.96 -5.29 0.68
CA MET A 1 2.58 -5.89 1.99
C MET A 1 2.52 -7.40 1.86
N TYR A 2 2.85 -8.14 2.91
CA TYR A 2 2.71 -9.60 2.95
C TYR A 2 2.06 -10.00 4.27
N ILE A 3 1.05 -10.86 4.21
CA ILE A 3 0.34 -11.38 5.37
C ILE A 3 0.69 -12.86 5.51
N GLY A 4 0.98 -13.30 6.71
CA GLY A 4 1.48 -14.65 6.94
C GLY A 4 1.14 -15.16 8.32
N GLN A 5 0.87 -16.46 8.40
CA GLN A 5 0.81 -17.16 9.68
C GLN A 5 2.15 -17.82 10.05
N SER A 6 2.34 -18.04 11.36
CA SER A 6 3.40 -18.90 11.88
C SER A 6 3.08 -19.38 13.30
N ILE A 7 3.44 -20.63 13.60
CA ILE A 7 3.50 -21.16 14.97
C ILE A 7 4.82 -20.80 15.68
N ASN A 8 5.84 -20.38 14.91
CA ASN A 8 7.12 -19.91 15.43
C ASN A 8 7.50 -18.61 14.72
N GLY A 9 7.09 -17.48 15.29
CA GLY A 9 7.28 -16.16 14.69
C GLY A 9 8.75 -15.81 14.46
N VAL A 10 9.64 -16.12 15.41
CA VAL A 10 11.07 -15.82 15.33
C VAL A 10 11.71 -16.52 14.12
N ARG A 11 11.49 -17.84 13.98
CA ARG A 11 12.00 -18.59 12.83
C ARG A 11 11.46 -18.04 11.51
N ARG A 12 10.17 -17.66 11.48
CA ARG A 12 9.52 -17.07 10.29
C ARG A 12 10.17 -15.76 9.87
N ILE A 13 10.54 -14.91 10.83
CA ILE A 13 11.25 -13.65 10.56
C ILE A 13 12.61 -13.93 9.95
N PHE A 14 13.40 -14.85 10.52
CA PHE A 14 14.69 -15.24 9.93
C PHE A 14 14.56 -15.81 8.52
N ASP A 15 13.55 -16.65 8.27
CA ASP A 15 13.24 -17.13 6.92
C ASP A 15 12.94 -15.98 5.95
N HIS A 16 12.25 -14.94 6.41
CA HIS A 16 11.96 -13.74 5.62
C HIS A 16 13.22 -12.89 5.37
N ILE A 17 14.11 -12.73 6.35
CA ILE A 17 15.40 -12.02 6.15
C ILE A 17 16.19 -12.68 5.01
N VAL A 18 16.22 -14.01 4.99
CA VAL A 18 17.01 -14.76 4.00
C VAL A 18 16.33 -14.83 2.63
N LYS A 19 15.00 -14.98 2.58
CA LYS A 19 14.28 -15.35 1.35
C LYS A 19 13.53 -14.20 0.69
N LYS A 20 13.39 -13.05 1.34
CA LYS A 20 12.54 -11.94 0.87
C LYS A 20 13.26 -10.61 1.06
N ASP A 21 13.39 -9.87 -0.02
CA ASP A 21 14.08 -8.57 -0.12
C ASP A 21 13.13 -7.36 -0.06
N PHE A 22 11.82 -7.59 -0.01
CA PHE A 22 10.81 -6.53 -0.19
C PHE A 22 10.32 -5.85 1.09
N TRP A 23 10.72 -6.31 2.28
CA TRP A 23 10.15 -5.86 3.55
C TRP A 23 11.16 -5.08 4.39
N SER A 24 10.69 -4.08 5.14
CA SER A 24 11.53 -3.20 5.98
C SER A 24 11.15 -3.23 7.46
N TYR A 25 9.90 -3.57 7.76
CA TYR A 25 9.40 -3.80 9.11
C TYR A 25 8.35 -4.91 9.05
N CYS A 26 8.07 -5.52 10.21
CA CYS A 26 6.97 -6.47 10.36
C CYS A 26 6.26 -6.23 11.68
N ILE A 27 4.94 -6.46 11.69
CA ILE A 27 4.12 -6.47 12.91
C ILE A 27 3.74 -7.92 13.17
N LEU A 28 3.96 -8.39 14.39
CA LEU A 28 3.62 -9.75 14.82
C LEU A 28 2.60 -9.68 15.94
N PHE A 29 1.45 -10.31 15.74
CA PHE A 29 0.43 -10.47 16.77
C PHE A 29 0.62 -11.83 17.45
N VAL A 30 0.78 -11.81 18.78
CA VAL A 30 0.98 -13.00 19.62
C VAL A 30 -0.01 -12.99 20.78
N THR A 31 -0.30 -14.16 21.33
CA THR A 31 -1.07 -14.30 22.57
C THR A 31 -0.21 -14.89 23.66
N ASP A 32 -0.44 -14.46 24.89
CA ASP A 32 0.30 -14.85 26.09
C ASP A 32 -0.02 -16.29 26.54
N ASN A 33 -1.19 -16.81 26.16
CA ASN A 33 -1.71 -18.10 26.58
C ASN A 33 -1.88 -19.12 25.43
N ASN A 34 -1.25 -18.89 24.27
CA ASN A 34 -1.47 -19.70 23.06
C ASN A 34 -2.95 -19.86 22.68
N SER A 35 -3.79 -18.84 22.95
CA SER A 35 -5.22 -18.85 22.59
C SER A 35 -5.49 -18.84 21.08
N PHE A 36 -4.46 -18.67 20.26
CA PHE A 36 -4.54 -18.84 18.82
C PHE A 36 -4.27 -20.30 18.47
N ASP A 37 -5.33 -21.08 18.31
CA ASP A 37 -5.23 -22.42 17.73
C ASP A 37 -5.00 -22.34 16.20
N LYS A 38 -4.65 -23.46 15.59
CA LYS A 38 -4.37 -23.51 14.15
C LYS A 38 -5.56 -23.03 13.31
N SER A 39 -6.78 -23.41 13.70
CA SER A 39 -8.01 -23.05 12.98
C SER A 39 -8.24 -21.54 13.00
N SER A 40 -8.03 -20.91 14.16
CA SER A 40 -8.11 -19.45 14.34
C SER A 40 -7.07 -18.72 13.50
N ILE A 41 -5.81 -19.19 13.50
CA ILE A 41 -4.74 -18.55 12.73
C ILE A 41 -5.00 -18.68 11.22
N ASP A 42 -5.41 -19.87 10.74
CA ASP A 42 -5.76 -20.08 9.34
C ASP A 42 -6.92 -19.16 8.91
N TYR A 43 -7.96 -19.02 9.75
CA TYR A 43 -9.09 -18.12 9.47
C TYR A 43 -8.70 -16.65 9.47
N MET A 44 -7.91 -16.20 10.44
CA MET A 44 -7.44 -14.81 10.49
C MET A 44 -6.55 -14.49 9.29
N GLU A 45 -5.65 -15.38 8.88
CA GLU A 45 -4.84 -15.18 7.67
C GLU A 45 -5.72 -15.07 6.42
N TYR A 46 -6.70 -15.97 6.27
CA TYR A 46 -7.71 -15.89 5.21
C TYR A 46 -8.42 -14.52 5.20
N GLU A 47 -8.93 -14.09 6.35
CA GLU A 47 -9.73 -12.88 6.46
C GLU A 47 -8.89 -11.63 6.13
N PHE A 48 -7.70 -11.50 6.72
CA PHE A 48 -6.83 -10.35 6.48
C PHE A 48 -6.36 -10.30 5.03
N ILE A 49 -5.99 -11.43 4.42
CA ILE A 49 -5.62 -11.46 2.99
C ILE A 49 -6.78 -10.96 2.12
N ASN A 50 -8.01 -11.40 2.38
CA ASN A 50 -9.17 -10.99 1.59
C ASN A 50 -9.59 -9.53 1.84
N ARG A 51 -9.44 -9.01 3.06
CA ARG A 51 -9.67 -7.58 3.37
C ARG A 51 -8.61 -6.69 2.73
N PHE A 52 -7.32 -7.00 2.91
CA PHE A 52 -6.24 -6.21 2.32
C PHE A 52 -6.26 -6.24 0.79
N ARG A 53 -6.72 -7.32 0.15
CA ARG A 53 -6.96 -7.33 -1.31
C ARG A 53 -7.91 -6.24 -1.77
N LYS A 54 -8.90 -5.87 -0.94
CA LYS A 54 -9.90 -4.85 -1.26
C LYS A 54 -9.47 -3.44 -0.84
N SER A 55 -8.39 -3.32 -0.08
CA SER A 55 -7.80 -2.07 0.41
C SER A 55 -6.89 -1.39 -0.63
N SER A 56 -6.22 -0.30 -0.26
CA SER A 56 -5.22 0.35 -1.10
C SER A 56 -3.84 -0.28 -1.12
N TYR A 57 -3.59 -1.32 -0.31
CA TYR A 57 -2.29 -1.99 -0.25
C TYR A 57 -2.10 -3.00 -1.38
N THR A 58 -0.88 -3.05 -1.93
CA THR A 58 -0.42 -4.14 -2.80
C THR A 58 -0.03 -5.34 -1.96
N LEU A 59 -0.64 -6.49 -2.22
CA LEU A 59 -0.30 -7.75 -1.57
C LEU A 59 0.73 -8.54 -2.40
N MET A 60 1.69 -9.11 -1.69
CA MET A 60 2.74 -9.97 -2.25
C MET A 60 2.49 -11.46 -1.94
N ASN A 61 1.30 -11.77 -1.41
CA ASN A 61 0.83 -13.13 -1.19
C ASN A 61 0.57 -13.80 -2.54
N ARG A 62 1.27 -14.92 -2.81
CA ARG A 62 1.04 -15.72 -4.02
C ARG A 62 -0.23 -16.57 -3.93
N ASP A 63 -0.48 -17.14 -2.76
CA ASP A 63 -1.72 -17.88 -2.50
C ASP A 63 -2.82 -16.88 -2.16
N PRO A 64 -3.91 -16.87 -2.93
CA PRO A 64 -4.95 -15.94 -2.66
C PRO A 64 -5.79 -16.28 -1.41
N ARG A 65 -5.70 -17.48 -0.84
CA ARG A 65 -6.59 -17.93 0.25
C ARG A 65 -8.06 -17.63 -0.09
N THR A 66 -8.55 -18.13 -1.23
CA THR A 66 -9.95 -17.92 -1.67
C THR A 66 -10.93 -18.84 -0.95
N ASN A 67 -10.46 -19.96 -0.42
CA ASN A 67 -11.27 -20.92 0.32
C ASN A 67 -11.33 -20.54 1.79
N GLU A 68 -12.52 -20.25 2.32
CA GLU A 68 -12.75 -19.94 3.73
C GLU A 68 -12.43 -21.18 4.60
N PRO A 69 -11.53 -21.08 5.58
CA PRO A 69 -11.29 -22.16 6.54
C PRO A 69 -12.54 -22.46 7.36
N ASN A 70 -12.80 -23.75 7.60
CA ASN A 70 -13.91 -24.16 8.46
C ASN A 70 -13.55 -23.88 9.93
N ILE A 71 -14.42 -23.14 10.62
CA ILE A 71 -14.28 -22.82 12.05
C ILE A 71 -15.55 -23.22 12.80
N SER A 72 -15.40 -23.65 14.05
CA SER A 72 -16.53 -23.96 14.92
C SER A 72 -17.41 -22.73 15.16
N MET A 73 -18.71 -22.94 15.31
CA MET A 73 -19.64 -21.87 15.72
C MET A 73 -19.25 -21.29 17.08
N PHE A 74 -18.69 -22.11 17.96
CA PHE A 74 -18.24 -21.68 19.30
C PHE A 74 -16.99 -20.79 19.25
N ASP A 75 -16.11 -20.99 18.26
CA ASP A 75 -14.85 -20.24 18.15
C ASP A 75 -15.02 -18.91 17.40
N ARG A 76 -16.03 -18.83 16.52
CA ARG A 76 -16.28 -17.66 15.66
C ARG A 76 -16.34 -16.32 16.44
N PRO A 77 -17.04 -16.20 17.59
CA PRO A 77 -17.06 -14.95 18.34
C PRO A 77 -15.67 -14.50 18.80
N ASN A 78 -14.83 -15.44 19.26
CA ASN A 78 -13.48 -15.14 19.74
C ASN A 78 -12.58 -14.71 18.58
N ILE A 79 -12.60 -15.46 17.47
CA ILE A 79 -11.82 -15.13 16.26
C ILE A 79 -12.20 -13.74 15.73
N PHE A 80 -13.49 -13.40 15.71
CA PHE A 80 -13.96 -12.09 15.26
C PHE A 80 -13.53 -10.96 16.21
N SER A 81 -13.51 -11.23 17.51
CA SER A 81 -12.95 -10.29 18.49
C SER A 81 -11.46 -10.05 18.26
N TYR A 82 -10.68 -11.11 18.00
CA TYR A 82 -9.25 -10.97 17.68
C TYR A 82 -9.01 -10.17 16.41
N ILE A 83 -9.79 -10.43 15.35
CA ILE A 83 -9.71 -9.65 14.11
C ILE A 83 -9.92 -8.17 14.40
N LYS A 84 -10.98 -7.80 15.13
CA LYS A 84 -11.26 -6.40 15.49
C LYS A 84 -10.15 -5.75 16.30
N GLN A 85 -9.56 -6.48 17.26
CA GLN A 85 -8.45 -5.98 18.07
C GLN A 85 -7.19 -5.76 17.22
N ILE A 86 -6.87 -6.71 16.34
CA ILE A 86 -5.76 -6.58 15.39
C ILE A 86 -5.99 -5.39 14.46
N GLU A 87 -7.20 -5.20 13.92
CA GLU A 87 -7.54 -4.06 13.07
C GLU A 87 -7.37 -2.72 13.79
N PHE A 88 -7.80 -2.65 15.05
CA PHE A 88 -7.59 -1.47 15.88
C PHE A 88 -6.10 -1.16 16.06
N LEU A 89 -5.28 -2.16 16.39
CA LEU A 89 -3.83 -1.99 16.54
C LEU A 89 -3.15 -1.60 15.22
N LEU A 90 -3.55 -2.20 14.10
CA LEU A 90 -3.06 -1.82 12.78
C LEU A 90 -3.40 -0.36 12.45
N SER A 91 -4.60 0.10 12.79
CA SER A 91 -4.99 1.49 12.55
C SER A 91 -4.13 2.48 13.34
N ALA A 92 -3.72 2.13 14.57
CA ALA A 92 -2.80 2.93 15.38
C ALA A 92 -1.40 3.05 14.73
N GLU A 93 -1.01 2.06 13.92
CA GLU A 93 0.22 2.05 13.11
C GLU A 93 0.00 2.67 11.71
N ASN A 94 -1.10 3.39 11.49
CA ASN A 94 -1.50 3.96 10.19
C ASN A 94 -1.68 2.91 9.08
N ILE A 95 -2.05 1.68 9.45
CA ILE A 95 -2.40 0.60 8.54
C ILE A 95 -3.92 0.41 8.57
N SER A 96 -4.62 1.11 7.66
CA SER A 96 -6.08 1.03 7.58
C SER A 96 -6.55 0.11 6.47
N LEU A 97 -7.48 -0.80 6.79
CA LEU A 97 -8.14 -1.66 5.81
C LEU A 97 -9.23 -0.94 5.02
N GLU A 98 -9.66 0.22 5.50
CA GLU A 98 -10.71 1.00 4.86
C GLU A 98 -10.20 1.67 3.60
N ASN A 99 -11.05 1.70 2.57
CA ASN A 99 -10.74 2.47 1.38
C ASN A 99 -10.79 3.95 1.73
N ILE A 100 -9.75 4.69 1.36
CA ILE A 100 -9.71 6.13 1.52
C ILE A 100 -10.77 6.70 0.58
N LEU A 101 -11.91 7.14 1.12
CA LEU A 101 -12.92 7.83 0.34
C LEU A 101 -12.46 9.25 0.04
N SER A 102 -12.77 9.74 -1.16
CA SER A 102 -12.65 11.15 -1.49
C SER A 102 -13.65 11.95 -0.66
N ASN A 103 -13.17 12.83 0.22
CA ASN A 103 -14.01 13.82 0.88
C ASN A 103 -14.04 15.07 -0.02
N PRO A 104 -15.22 15.62 -0.40
CA PRO A 104 -15.30 16.84 -1.20
C PRO A 104 -14.60 18.06 -0.58
N GLU A 105 -14.30 18.03 0.72
CA GLU A 105 -13.63 19.13 1.43
C GLU A 105 -12.09 19.09 1.40
N VAL A 106 -11.46 18.12 0.72
CA VAL A 106 -10.00 18.06 0.64
C VAL A 106 -9.44 19.01 -0.42
N THR A 107 -8.29 19.63 -0.11
CA THR A 107 -7.53 20.40 -1.10
C THR A 107 -6.78 19.46 -2.02
N TYR A 108 -7.02 19.57 -3.33
CA TYR A 108 -6.30 18.82 -4.35
C TYR A 108 -5.10 19.60 -4.88
N TYR A 109 -3.99 18.90 -5.09
CA TYR A 109 -2.78 19.39 -5.71
C TYR A 109 -2.59 18.72 -7.07
N TYR A 110 -2.31 19.52 -8.09
CA TYR A 110 -2.21 19.08 -9.48
C TYR A 110 -0.76 19.21 -9.98
N PRO A 111 -0.31 18.35 -10.91
CA PRO A 111 0.98 18.51 -11.57
C PRO A 111 1.07 19.89 -12.24
N LYS A 112 2.21 20.58 -12.08
CA LYS A 112 2.45 21.88 -12.74
C LYS A 112 2.36 21.81 -14.26
N ASN A 113 2.74 20.66 -14.84
CA ASN A 113 2.57 20.41 -16.26
C ASN A 113 1.22 19.75 -16.52
N ARG A 114 0.32 20.48 -17.19
CA ARG A 114 -1.05 20.07 -17.52
C ARG A 114 -1.15 18.82 -18.41
N ASN A 115 -0.05 18.37 -19.02
CA ASN A 115 -0.01 17.11 -19.77
C ASN A 115 -0.15 15.87 -18.86
N PHE A 116 0.06 16.00 -17.56
CA PHE A 116 -0.15 14.91 -16.60
C PHE A 116 -1.55 15.02 -16.00
N LYS A 117 -2.40 14.02 -16.25
CA LYS A 117 -3.77 13.95 -15.74
C LYS A 117 -3.82 13.15 -14.45
N ALA A 118 -3.30 13.74 -13.38
CA ALA A 118 -3.32 13.17 -12.04
C ALA A 118 -3.57 14.27 -11.03
N HIS A 119 -4.00 13.90 -9.84
CA HIS A 119 -4.07 14.82 -8.71
C HIS A 119 -3.89 14.05 -7.40
N ILE A 120 -3.38 14.76 -6.39
CA ILE A 120 -3.20 14.21 -5.06
C ILE A 120 -3.90 15.07 -4.02
N PHE A 121 -4.13 14.53 -2.84
CA PHE A 121 -4.51 15.29 -1.65
C PHE A 121 -3.75 14.75 -0.45
N VAL A 122 -3.65 15.53 0.63
CA VAL A 122 -3.00 15.10 1.86
C VAL A 122 -4.07 14.75 2.89
N LYS A 123 -3.93 13.60 3.54
CA LYS A 123 -4.81 13.15 4.62
C LYS A 123 -4.00 12.35 5.63
N ASP A 124 -4.16 12.64 6.92
CA ASP A 124 -3.54 11.90 8.02
C ASP A 124 -2.01 11.71 7.84
N GLY A 125 -1.31 12.76 7.37
CA GLY A 125 0.13 12.73 7.11
C GLY A 125 0.56 11.95 5.86
N GLN A 126 -0.38 11.42 5.07
CA GLN A 126 -0.11 10.67 3.84
C GLN A 126 -0.47 11.47 2.59
N PHE A 127 0.28 11.25 1.52
CA PHE A 127 -0.01 11.76 0.18
C PHE A 127 -0.86 10.75 -0.57
N ILE A 128 -2.10 11.11 -0.88
CA ILE A 128 -3.06 10.22 -1.51
C ILE A 128 -3.12 10.53 -3.00
N LEU A 129 -2.68 9.59 -3.84
CA LEU A 129 -2.93 9.64 -5.28
C LEU A 129 -4.39 9.31 -5.54
N ALA A 130 -5.12 10.24 -6.13
CA ALA A 130 -6.55 10.11 -6.32
C ALA A 130 -6.90 9.07 -7.39
N LYS A 131 -8.03 8.38 -7.18
CA LYS A 131 -8.69 7.53 -8.16
C LYS A 131 -8.88 8.28 -9.48
N GLY A 132 -8.65 7.59 -10.59
CA GLY A 132 -8.81 8.13 -11.94
C GLY A 132 -7.56 8.83 -12.48
N SER A 133 -6.51 8.98 -11.66
CA SER A 133 -5.22 9.53 -12.08
C SER A 133 -4.52 8.62 -13.09
N GLU A 134 -3.98 9.23 -14.14
CA GLU A 134 -3.17 8.56 -15.15
C GLU A 134 -1.73 8.41 -14.67
N LEU A 135 -1.18 7.20 -14.83
CA LEU A 135 0.21 6.86 -14.62
C LEU A 135 0.94 6.77 -15.96
N ARG A 136 2.27 6.74 -15.90
CA ARG A 136 3.11 6.52 -17.07
C ARG A 136 4.17 5.47 -16.77
N ARG A 137 4.31 4.54 -17.72
CA ARG A 137 5.47 3.64 -17.77
C ARG A 137 6.75 4.48 -17.85
N PRO A 138 7.87 4.00 -17.28
CA PRO A 138 9.13 4.73 -17.30
C PRO A 138 9.60 4.97 -18.73
N ILE A 139 10.21 6.13 -19.00
CA ILE A 139 10.68 6.46 -20.36
C ILE A 139 11.70 5.44 -20.86
N ASP A 140 11.66 5.10 -22.15
CA ASP A 140 12.54 4.07 -22.73
C ASP A 140 14.03 4.36 -22.56
N SER A 141 14.43 5.63 -22.62
CA SER A 141 15.82 6.04 -22.40
C SER A 141 16.34 5.70 -21.00
N SER A 142 15.45 5.47 -20.03
CA SER A 142 15.82 5.02 -18.67
C SER A 142 16.37 3.60 -18.62
N LYS A 143 16.16 2.78 -19.67
CA LYS A 143 16.83 1.47 -19.82
C LYS A 143 18.35 1.59 -19.82
N ASN A 144 18.86 2.66 -20.42
CA ASN A 144 20.30 2.90 -20.61
C ASN A 144 20.91 3.76 -19.50
N TRP A 145 20.15 4.12 -18.46
CA TRP A 145 20.71 4.78 -17.28
C TRP A 145 21.67 3.83 -16.57
N LYS A 146 22.62 4.37 -15.79
CA LYS A 146 23.76 3.64 -15.21
C LYS A 146 23.47 2.24 -14.67
N THR A 147 22.28 2.00 -14.13
CA THR A 147 21.88 0.71 -13.56
C THR A 147 20.68 0.05 -14.24
N GLY A 148 19.94 0.73 -15.13
CA GLY A 148 18.64 0.25 -15.68
C GLY A 148 17.54 0.00 -14.63
N ASN A 149 17.87 0.07 -13.34
CA ASN A 149 17.02 -0.27 -12.21
C ASN A 149 15.76 0.59 -12.15
N PHE A 150 15.82 1.85 -12.61
CA PHE A 150 14.63 2.68 -12.72
C PHE A 150 13.60 2.01 -13.65
N TYR A 151 13.96 1.73 -14.90
CA TYR A 151 13.04 1.13 -15.86
C TYR A 151 12.40 -0.15 -15.33
N THR A 152 13.20 -1.07 -14.80
CA THR A 152 12.69 -2.36 -14.28
C THR A 152 11.80 -2.17 -13.05
N ARG A 153 12.23 -1.33 -12.09
CA ARG A 153 11.51 -1.11 -10.83
C ARG A 153 10.14 -0.48 -11.06
N TYR A 154 10.05 0.59 -11.84
CA TYR A 154 8.77 1.31 -12.00
C TYR A 154 7.80 0.55 -12.89
N ASN A 155 8.28 -0.24 -13.86
CA ASN A 155 7.42 -1.21 -14.54
C ASN A 155 6.85 -2.21 -13.55
N LYS A 156 7.70 -2.84 -12.74
CA LYS A 156 7.25 -3.80 -11.72
C LYS A 156 6.22 -3.19 -10.75
N ILE A 157 6.42 -1.95 -10.30
CA ILE A 157 5.44 -1.27 -9.43
C ILE A 157 4.08 -1.15 -10.11
N ILE A 158 4.03 -0.71 -11.38
CA ILE A 158 2.78 -0.56 -12.13
C ILE A 158 2.15 -1.93 -12.40
N ASP A 159 2.94 -2.93 -12.77
CA ASP A 159 2.48 -4.31 -12.98
C ASP A 159 1.88 -4.89 -11.70
N ASP A 160 2.56 -4.74 -10.56
CA ASP A 160 2.07 -5.19 -9.26
C ASP A 160 0.73 -4.48 -8.90
N TYR A 161 0.56 -3.19 -9.26
CA TYR A 161 -0.71 -2.48 -9.07
C TYR A 161 -1.84 -2.98 -9.98
N ILE A 162 -1.53 -3.36 -11.23
CA ILE A 162 -2.48 -3.94 -12.17
C ILE A 162 -2.90 -5.34 -11.70
N GLU A 163 -1.94 -6.19 -11.34
CA GLU A 163 -2.19 -7.53 -10.82
C GLU A 163 -3.04 -7.52 -9.55
N ASN A 164 -2.90 -6.49 -8.71
CA ASN A 164 -3.70 -6.30 -7.50
C ASN A 164 -5.03 -5.56 -7.75
N GLY A 165 -5.40 -5.28 -9.00
CA GLY A 165 -6.66 -4.61 -9.36
C GLY A 165 -6.76 -3.17 -8.86
N LYS A 166 -5.62 -2.50 -8.63
CA LYS A 166 -5.54 -1.10 -8.18
C LYS A 166 -5.44 -0.13 -9.34
N VAL A 167 -4.91 -0.61 -10.46
CA VAL A 167 -4.73 0.11 -11.71
C VAL A 167 -5.31 -0.73 -12.84
N THR A 168 -5.94 -0.09 -13.82
CA THR A 168 -6.27 -0.69 -15.11
C THR A 168 -5.41 -0.08 -16.19
N GLU A 169 -5.10 -0.80 -17.27
CA GLU A 169 -4.35 -0.26 -18.41
C GLU A 169 -5.18 -0.44 -19.68
N GLU A 170 -5.73 0.68 -20.17
CA GLU A 170 -6.51 0.74 -21.41
C GLU A 170 -5.76 1.60 -22.42
N ASN A 171 -5.59 1.11 -23.65
CA ASN A 171 -4.83 1.80 -24.71
C ASN A 171 -3.40 2.21 -24.31
N GLY A 172 -2.75 1.44 -23.42
CA GLY A 172 -1.39 1.70 -22.94
C GLY A 172 -1.28 2.85 -21.93
N ILE A 173 -2.40 3.32 -21.36
CA ILE A 173 -2.42 4.35 -20.32
C ILE A 173 -2.92 3.71 -19.02
N PRO A 174 -2.03 3.44 -18.05
CA PRO A 174 -2.45 2.94 -16.76
C PRO A 174 -3.22 4.03 -15.98
N ARG A 175 -4.34 3.67 -15.36
CA ARG A 175 -5.20 4.56 -14.58
C ARG A 175 -5.57 3.95 -13.22
N THR A 176 -5.49 4.73 -12.15
CA THR A 176 -5.84 4.28 -10.81
C THR A 176 -7.36 4.04 -10.68
N LEU A 177 -7.74 2.91 -10.08
CA LEU A 177 -9.13 2.54 -9.81
C LEU A 177 -9.59 2.93 -8.40
N ILE A 178 -8.65 3.24 -7.52
CA ILE A 178 -8.85 3.61 -6.12
C ILE A 178 -7.91 4.74 -5.71
N ASN A 179 -8.16 5.32 -4.52
CA ASN A 179 -7.22 6.21 -3.87
C ASN A 179 -6.05 5.41 -3.27
N MET A 180 -4.82 5.89 -3.46
CA MET A 180 -3.60 5.17 -3.08
C MET A 180 -2.73 6.03 -2.16
N PRO A 181 -2.47 5.61 -0.91
CA PRO A 181 -1.65 6.36 0.03
C PRO A 181 -0.15 6.13 -0.21
N PHE A 182 0.63 7.20 -0.02
CA PHE A 182 2.08 7.20 -0.09
C PHE A 182 2.66 8.03 1.05
N ASN A 183 3.80 7.58 1.59
CA ASN A 183 4.53 8.33 2.63
C ASN A 183 5.33 9.51 2.07
N SER A 184 5.42 9.64 0.75
CA SER A 184 6.18 10.70 0.08
C SER A 184 5.59 11.00 -1.30
N PRO A 185 5.54 12.28 -1.73
CA PRO A 185 5.01 12.65 -3.03
C PRO A 185 5.96 12.29 -4.18
N SER A 186 7.23 11.98 -3.90
CA SER A 186 8.23 11.71 -4.95
C SER A 186 7.92 10.44 -5.74
N LEU A 187 7.54 9.35 -5.06
CA LEU A 187 7.12 8.13 -5.76
C LEU A 187 5.92 8.40 -6.66
N ILE A 188 4.96 9.22 -6.19
CA ILE A 188 3.80 9.62 -6.99
C ILE A 188 4.24 10.39 -8.24
N ALA A 189 5.11 11.39 -8.09
CA ALA A 189 5.59 12.18 -9.22
C ALA A 189 6.34 11.31 -10.25
N GLU A 190 7.05 10.28 -9.80
CA GLU A 190 7.76 9.36 -10.68
C GLU A 190 6.83 8.42 -11.46
N ILE A 191 5.81 7.85 -10.81
CA ILE A 191 4.82 7.00 -11.50
C ILE A 191 3.84 7.80 -12.37
N VAL A 192 3.58 9.06 -12.05
CA VAL A 192 2.75 9.95 -12.88
C VAL A 192 3.54 10.45 -14.10
N SER A 193 4.82 10.75 -13.93
CA SER A 193 5.63 11.32 -15.01
C SER A 193 6.39 10.31 -15.86
N GLY A 194 6.66 9.11 -15.34
CA GLY A 194 7.55 8.11 -15.94
C GLY A 194 9.03 8.48 -15.86
N GLN A 195 9.39 9.45 -15.00
CA GLN A 195 10.75 10.01 -14.88
C GLN A 195 11.09 10.31 -13.42
N SER A 196 12.38 10.37 -13.09
CA SER A 196 12.79 10.83 -11.76
C SER A 196 12.43 12.32 -11.57
N LYS A 197 11.60 12.61 -10.57
CA LYS A 197 11.09 13.95 -10.24
C LYS A 197 11.02 14.14 -8.73
N ASN A 198 11.26 15.37 -8.29
CA ASN A 198 11.02 15.76 -6.91
C ASN A 198 9.51 15.99 -6.70
N GLY A 199 8.88 15.21 -5.83
CA GLY A 199 7.44 15.29 -5.60
C GLY A 199 6.96 16.64 -5.07
N TRP A 200 7.74 17.28 -4.20
CA TRP A 200 7.37 18.56 -3.59
C TRP A 200 7.25 19.70 -4.60
N SER A 201 8.07 19.68 -5.66
CA SER A 201 8.04 20.71 -6.70
C SER A 201 7.22 20.31 -7.94
N PHE A 202 6.85 19.04 -8.06
CA PHE A 202 6.07 18.50 -9.19
C PHE A 202 4.61 18.95 -9.16
N PHE A 203 4.00 18.94 -7.96
CA PHE A 203 2.64 19.42 -7.75
C PHE A 203 2.63 20.91 -7.39
N GLU A 204 1.70 21.67 -7.96
CA GLU A 204 1.50 23.09 -7.65
C GLU A 204 1.00 23.26 -6.21
N GLY A 205 1.54 24.23 -5.47
CA GLY A 205 1.18 24.51 -4.06
C GLY A 205 1.70 23.52 -3.01
N LEU A 206 2.13 22.30 -3.39
CA LEU A 206 2.47 21.27 -2.40
C LEU A 206 3.68 21.61 -1.51
N ASN A 207 4.65 22.35 -2.04
CA ASN A 207 5.86 22.73 -1.30
C ASN A 207 5.58 23.65 -0.10
N GLU A 208 4.44 24.35 -0.11
CA GLU A 208 4.02 25.27 0.97
C GLU A 208 3.71 24.51 2.27
N LEU A 209 3.26 23.26 2.18
CA LEU A 209 3.03 22.40 3.34
C LEU A 209 4.32 22.13 4.12
N ARG A 210 5.44 22.01 3.41
CA ARG A 210 6.73 21.71 4.04
C ARG A 210 7.29 22.91 4.81
N THR A 211 7.02 24.13 4.35
CA THR A 211 7.45 25.36 5.02
C THR A 211 6.63 25.62 6.28
N LEU A 212 5.34 25.28 6.31
CA LEU A 212 4.48 25.45 7.47
C LEU A 212 4.88 24.54 8.65
N ASP A 213 5.30 23.29 8.37
CA ASP A 213 5.79 22.37 9.41
C ASP A 213 7.10 22.83 10.06
N GLN A 214 7.93 23.61 9.34
CA GLN A 214 9.20 24.12 9.86
C GLN A 214 8.98 25.33 10.78
N GLU A 215 7.95 26.14 10.52
CA GLU A 215 7.62 27.33 11.33
C GLU A 215 6.83 26.99 12.61
N GLN A 216 6.17 25.83 12.68
CA GLN A 216 5.47 25.38 13.89
C GLN A 216 6.33 24.53 14.85
N GLY A 217 7.55 24.20 14.43
CA GLY A 217 8.51 23.41 15.20
C GLY A 217 9.61 24.22 15.90
N GLU A 218 9.58 25.56 15.80
CA GLU A 218 10.42 26.52 16.56
C GLU A 218 9.63 27.14 17.71
#